data_AF-A0A540LYW6-F1
#
_entry.id   AF-A0A540LYW6-F1
#
_cell.length_a   1.000
_cell.length_b   1.000
_cell.length_c   1.000
_cell.angle_alpha   90.00
_cell.angle_beta   90.00
_cell.angle_gamma   90.00
#
_symmetry.space_group_name_H-M   'P 1'
#
loop_
_entity.id
_entity.type
_entity.pdbx_description
1 polymer ?
#
loop_
_entity_poly.entity_id
_entity_poly.type
_entity_poly.pdbx_seq_one_letter_code
_entity_poly.pdbx_strand_id
1 'polypeptide(L)'
;MSPNEQKIFQGQRNMLEVTKEGALVAFLAFWLYRFVLPSKGGRVRPKTFPMACLMAQGSKVSLALTVLGYIYHGLGDIVSCPKGPSFTYISMPVHYIVGWLGEHFPYLYRSHPDSDFPKGYPQLARYAGVEPREVYLM
;
A
#
# COMPACT_ATOMS: atom_id res chain seq x y z
N MET A 1 -33.62 -2.67 24.69
CA MET A 1 -33.05 -3.12 23.41
C MET A 1 -33.96 -4.19 22.84
N SER A 2 -34.53 -3.96 21.68
CA SER A 2 -35.56 -4.83 21.08
C SER A 2 -34.94 -6.17 20.63
N PRO A 3 -35.68 -7.31 20.67
CA PRO A 3 -35.21 -8.58 20.15
C PRO A 3 -34.74 -8.53 18.68
N ASN A 4 -35.30 -7.60 17.90
CA ASN A 4 -34.88 -7.36 16.52
C ASN A 4 -33.54 -6.62 16.42
N GLU A 5 -33.28 -5.67 17.31
CA GLU A 5 -31.98 -4.99 17.38
C GLU A 5 -30.90 -6.00 17.76
N GLN A 6 -31.16 -6.85 18.75
CA GLN A 6 -30.21 -7.89 19.16
C GLN A 6 -29.90 -8.87 18.01
N LYS A 7 -30.88 -9.30 17.22
CA LYS A 7 -30.64 -10.14 16.03
C LYS A 7 -29.82 -9.42 14.95
N ILE A 8 -30.03 -8.12 14.74
CA ILE A 8 -29.24 -7.32 13.79
C ILE A 8 -27.80 -7.18 14.30
N PHE A 9 -27.61 -6.86 15.58
CA PHE A 9 -26.28 -6.77 16.18
C PHE A 9 -25.59 -8.13 16.22
N GLN A 10 -26.29 -9.23 16.48
CA GLN A 10 -25.73 -10.59 16.42
C GLN A 10 -25.38 -10.98 14.99
N GLY A 11 -26.22 -10.66 14.00
CA GLY A 11 -25.94 -10.87 12.58
C GLY A 11 -24.74 -10.05 12.08
N GLN A 12 -24.62 -8.80 12.52
CA GLN A 12 -23.43 -7.96 12.28
C GLN A 12 -22.20 -8.48 13.02
N ARG A 13 -22.35 -9.01 14.23
CA ARG A 13 -21.26 -9.58 15.03
C ARG A 13 -20.73 -10.89 14.44
N ASN A 14 -21.61 -11.71 13.87
CA ASN A 14 -21.24 -12.92 13.13
C ASN A 14 -20.65 -12.59 11.75
N MET A 15 -21.05 -11.47 11.13
CA MET A 15 -20.40 -10.92 9.93
C MET A 15 -19.03 -10.27 10.25
N LEU A 16 -18.83 -9.84 11.49
CA LEU A 16 -17.56 -9.39 12.08
C LEU A 16 -16.72 -10.53 12.66
N GLU A 17 -17.21 -11.77 12.61
CA GLU A 17 -16.34 -12.94 12.68
C GLU A 17 -15.60 -12.95 11.34
N VAL A 18 -14.48 -12.21 11.30
CA VAL A 18 -13.75 -11.90 10.07
C VAL A 18 -13.35 -13.23 9.44
N THR A 19 -14.11 -13.64 8.42
CA THR A 19 -13.74 -14.79 7.60
C THR A 19 -12.35 -14.51 7.05
N LYS A 20 -11.53 -15.55 6.86
CA LYS A 20 -10.18 -15.39 6.29
C LYS A 20 -10.22 -14.58 4.98
N GLU A 21 -11.30 -14.74 4.22
CA GLU A 21 -11.61 -13.98 3.02
C GLU A 21 -11.87 -12.49 3.31
N GLY A 22 -12.69 -12.18 4.30
CA GLY A 22 -12.93 -10.80 4.74
C GLY A 22 -11.66 -10.09 5.20
N ALA A 23 -10.79 -10.79 5.94
CA ALA A 23 -9.47 -10.27 6.34
C ALA A 23 -8.59 -9.98 5.12
N LEU A 24 -8.55 -10.90 4.14
CA LEU A 24 -7.78 -10.74 2.92
C LEU A 24 -8.28 -9.55 2.09
N VAL A 25 -9.60 -9.39 1.94
CA VAL A 25 -10.19 -8.25 1.24
C VAL A 25 -9.85 -6.94 1.94
N ALA A 26 -9.96 -6.87 3.26
CA ALA A 26 -9.60 -5.68 4.02
C ALA A 26 -8.10 -5.34 3.87
N PHE A 27 -7.24 -6.35 3.95
CA PHE A 27 -5.80 -6.20 3.72
C PHE A 27 -5.51 -5.67 2.31
N LEU A 28 -6.10 -6.28 1.27
CA LEU A 28 -5.90 -5.86 -0.12
C LEU A 28 -6.46 -4.46 -0.38
N ALA A 29 -7.62 -4.12 0.19
CA ALA A 29 -8.20 -2.78 0.06
C ALA A 29 -7.30 -1.71 0.69
N PHE A 30 -6.75 -2.01 1.87
CA PHE A 30 -5.76 -1.16 2.53
C PHE A 30 -4.45 -1.07 1.74
N TRP A 31 -3.93 -2.19 1.25
CA TRP A 31 -2.69 -2.24 0.48
C TRP A 31 -2.81 -1.47 -0.84
N LEU A 32 -3.89 -1.66 -1.60
CA LEU A 32 -4.19 -0.90 -2.81
C LEU A 32 -4.28 0.60 -2.52
N TYR A 33 -4.95 0.98 -1.43
CA TYR A 33 -5.04 2.38 -1.02
C TYR A 33 -3.68 2.95 -0.59
N ARG A 34 -2.88 2.23 0.19
CA ARG A 34 -1.66 2.78 0.79
C ARG A 34 -0.48 2.79 -0.17
N PHE A 35 -0.33 1.74 -0.97
CA PHE A 35 0.87 1.51 -1.78
C PHE A 35 0.63 1.69 -3.27
N VAL A 36 -0.58 1.46 -3.78
CA VAL A 36 -0.83 1.48 -5.24
C VAL A 36 -1.42 2.80 -5.70
N LEU A 37 -2.54 3.22 -5.10
CA LEU A 37 -3.27 4.45 -5.44
C LEU A 37 -3.53 5.31 -4.20
N PRO A 38 -2.47 5.84 -3.56
CA PRO A 38 -2.61 6.69 -2.39
C PRO A 38 -3.38 7.96 -2.71
N SER A 39 -4.33 8.30 -1.84
CA SER A 39 -5.19 9.47 -1.98
C SER A 39 -5.04 10.37 -0.77
N LYS A 40 -5.20 11.69 -0.99
CA LYS A 40 -5.05 12.75 0.02
C LYS A 40 -6.04 12.69 1.22
N GLY A 41 -6.85 11.64 1.34
CA GLY A 41 -8.05 11.63 2.19
C GLY A 41 -7.97 10.82 3.49
N GLY A 42 -6.83 10.20 3.83
CA GLY A 42 -6.66 9.41 5.06
C GLY A 42 -7.53 8.14 5.18
N ARG A 43 -8.54 7.97 4.33
CA ARG A 43 -9.52 6.90 4.34
C ARG A 43 -9.41 6.05 3.07
N VAL A 44 -9.53 4.73 3.23
CA VAL A 44 -9.62 3.79 2.13
C VAL A 44 -10.82 4.18 1.26
N ARG A 45 -10.59 4.39 -0.04
CA ARG A 45 -11.65 4.77 -0.98
C ARG A 45 -12.61 3.58 -1.13
N PRO A 46 -13.94 3.77 -1.05
CA PRO A 46 -14.89 2.68 -1.31
C PRO A 46 -14.67 1.99 -2.67
N LYS A 47 -14.13 2.73 -3.65
CA LYS A 47 -13.79 2.22 -4.99
C LYS A 47 -12.66 1.18 -5.01
N THR A 48 -11.82 1.07 -3.97
CA THR A 48 -10.80 0.00 -3.90
C THR A 48 -11.36 -1.33 -3.43
N PHE A 49 -12.52 -1.33 -2.74
CA PHE A 49 -13.14 -2.56 -2.23
C PHE A 49 -13.52 -3.55 -3.34
N PRO A 50 -14.22 -3.15 -4.43
CA PRO A 50 -14.55 -4.08 -5.51
C PRO A 50 -13.31 -4.76 -6.12
N MET A 51 -12.23 -3.99 -6.33
CA MET A 51 -10.98 -4.54 -6.84
C MET A 51 -10.30 -5.47 -5.83
N ALA A 52 -10.33 -5.12 -4.54
CA ALA A 52 -9.81 -5.99 -3.48
C ALA A 52 -10.58 -7.31 -3.38
N CYS A 53 -11.92 -7.28 -3.53
CA CYS A 53 -12.74 -8.49 -3.60
C CYS A 53 -12.35 -9.38 -4.79
N LEU A 54 -12.21 -8.80 -5.98
CA LEU A 54 -11.80 -9.55 -7.19
C LEU A 54 -10.43 -10.19 -7.02
N MET A 55 -9.46 -9.44 -6.48
CA MET A 55 -8.12 -9.95 -6.20
C MET A 55 -8.13 -11.05 -5.11
N ALA A 56 -8.94 -10.91 -4.07
CA ALA A 56 -9.10 -11.93 -3.02
C ALA A 56 -9.70 -13.23 -3.57
N GLN A 57 -10.56 -13.14 -4.59
CA GLN A 57 -11.10 -14.29 -5.32
C GLN A 57 -10.09 -14.92 -6.31
N GLY A 58 -8.86 -14.39 -6.41
CA GLY A 58 -7.80 -14.92 -7.27
C GLY A 58 -7.71 -14.26 -8.66
N SER A 59 -8.45 -13.18 -8.91
CA SER A 59 -8.32 -12.44 -10.17
C SER A 59 -6.97 -11.74 -10.25
N LYS A 60 -6.21 -12.01 -11.31
CA LYS A 60 -4.93 -11.35 -11.58
C LYS A 60 -5.18 -10.01 -12.27
N VAL A 61 -4.72 -8.92 -11.64
CA VAL A 61 -4.84 -7.55 -12.16
C VAL A 61 -3.45 -6.96 -12.34
N SER A 62 -3.17 -6.39 -13.51
CA SER A 62 -1.92 -5.66 -13.74
C SER A 62 -2.00 -4.28 -13.11
N LEU A 63 -1.26 -4.08 -12.02
CA LEU A 63 -1.21 -2.80 -11.30
C LEU A 63 -0.06 -1.90 -11.77
N ALA A 64 0.93 -2.46 -12.45
CA ALA A 64 2.16 -1.75 -12.82
C ALA A 64 1.88 -0.50 -13.66
N LEU A 65 1.08 -0.62 -14.72
CA LEU A 65 0.74 0.50 -15.60
C LEU A 65 -0.02 1.60 -14.85
N THR A 66 -0.97 1.21 -14.01
CA THR A 66 -1.78 2.14 -13.21
C THR A 66 -0.92 2.89 -12.21
N VAL A 67 -0.02 2.20 -11.50
CA VAL A 67 0.93 2.80 -10.55
C VAL A 67 1.87 3.75 -11.27
N LEU A 68 2.42 3.34 -12.42
CA LEU A 68 3.34 4.16 -13.19
C LEU A 68 2.66 5.44 -13.70
N GLY A 69 1.46 5.33 -14.28
CA GLY A 69 0.68 6.50 -14.69
C GLY A 69 0.39 7.45 -13.52
N TYR A 70 0.11 6.90 -12.34
CA TYR A 70 -0.14 7.69 -11.14
C TYR A 70 1.13 8.39 -10.62
N ILE A 71 2.30 7.74 -10.74
CA ILE A 71 3.60 8.37 -10.48
C ILE A 71 3.84 9.53 -11.44
N TYR A 72 3.66 9.32 -12.76
CA TYR A 72 3.84 10.39 -13.75
C TYR A 72 2.90 11.58 -13.50
N HIS A 73 1.63 11.31 -13.18
CA HIS A 73 0.70 12.36 -12.80
C HIS A 73 1.19 13.14 -11.58
N GLY A 74 1.63 12.44 -10.52
CA GLY A 74 2.16 13.07 -9.33
C GLY A 74 3.39 13.92 -9.61
N LEU A 75 4.32 13.45 -10.45
CA LEU A 75 5.49 14.23 -10.86
C LEU A 75 5.09 15.45 -11.71
N GLY A 76 4.09 15.30 -12.58
CA GLY A 76 3.51 16.40 -13.36
C GLY A 76 2.94 17.50 -12.46
N ASP A 77 2.22 17.12 -11.39
CA ASP A 77 1.69 18.05 -10.39
C ASP A 77 2.82 18.80 -9.65
N ILE A 78 3.94 18.11 -9.34
CA ILE A 78 5.12 18.74 -8.72
C ILE A 78 5.70 19.81 -9.65
N VAL A 79 5.99 19.43 -10.90
CA VAL A 79 6.66 20.31 -11.87
C VAL A 79 5.78 21.50 -12.25
N SER A 80 4.47 21.29 -12.32
CA SER A 80 3.51 22.35 -12.67
C SER A 80 3.22 23.30 -11.51
N CYS A 81 3.76 23.08 -10.31
CA CYS A 81 3.51 23.93 -9.16
C CYS A 81 4.23 25.29 -9.29
N PRO A 82 3.50 26.42 -9.34
CA PRO A 82 4.13 27.73 -9.51
C PRO A 82 5.00 28.16 -8.32
N LYS A 83 4.74 27.59 -7.14
CA LYS A 83 5.48 27.87 -5.91
C LYS A 83 6.72 26.98 -5.73
N GLY A 84 6.94 26.04 -6.65
CA GLY A 84 8.02 25.07 -6.59
C GLY A 84 7.64 23.75 -5.90
N PRO A 85 8.50 22.72 -6.03
CA PRO A 85 8.18 21.33 -5.70
C PRO A 85 7.92 21.07 -4.21
N SER A 86 8.51 21.88 -3.32
CA SER A 86 8.35 21.72 -1.87
C SER A 86 6.97 22.13 -1.34
N PHE A 87 6.16 22.83 -2.14
CA PHE A 87 4.86 23.36 -1.73
C PHE A 87 3.67 22.48 -2.17
N THR A 88 3.93 21.35 -2.82
CA THR A 88 2.88 20.41 -3.23
C THR A 88 2.73 19.26 -2.25
N TYR A 89 1.58 19.20 -1.56
CA TYR A 89 1.18 17.99 -0.83
C TYR A 89 0.61 16.98 -1.82
N ILE A 90 1.45 16.05 -2.30
CA ILE A 90 1.05 15.03 -3.28
C ILE A 90 1.03 13.65 -2.63
N SER A 91 -0.06 12.94 -2.88
CA SER A 91 -0.22 11.55 -2.48
C SER A 91 0.12 10.69 -3.69
N MET A 92 1.39 10.30 -3.80
CA MET A 92 1.89 9.38 -4.83
C MET A 92 2.64 8.22 -4.16
N PRO A 93 2.76 7.06 -4.82
CA PRO A 93 3.47 5.92 -4.28
C PRO A 93 5.00 6.10 -4.44
N VAL A 94 5.52 7.16 -3.82
CA VAL A 94 6.90 7.64 -3.93
C VAL A 94 7.94 6.59 -3.51
N HIS A 95 7.55 5.65 -2.66
CA HIS A 95 8.40 4.55 -2.22
C HIS A 95 8.92 3.73 -3.42
N TYR A 96 8.13 3.51 -4.47
CA TYR A 96 8.63 2.83 -5.68
C TYR A 96 9.73 3.59 -6.40
N ILE A 97 9.65 4.93 -6.43
CA ILE A 97 10.69 5.79 -7.01
C ILE A 97 11.96 5.69 -6.16
N VAL A 98 11.83 5.75 -4.83
CA VAL A 98 12.97 5.62 -3.90
C VAL A 98 13.64 4.25 -4.05
N GLY A 99 12.87 3.17 -4.10
CA GLY A 99 13.40 1.82 -4.30
C GLY A 99 14.10 1.67 -5.66
N TRP A 100 13.49 2.21 -6.72
CA TRP A 100 14.08 2.21 -8.06
C TRP A 100 15.40 2.99 -8.09
N LEU A 101 15.44 4.18 -7.50
CA LEU A 101 16.65 4.99 -7.41
C LEU A 101 17.74 4.30 -6.59
N GLY A 102 17.39 3.69 -5.46
CA GLY A 102 18.33 2.96 -4.63
C GLY A 102 18.97 1.77 -5.33
N GLU A 103 18.22 1.08 -6.19
CA GLU A 103 18.71 -0.07 -6.96
C GLU A 103 19.59 0.36 -8.15
N HIS A 104 19.25 1.44 -8.84
CA HIS A 104 19.95 1.88 -10.06
C HIS A 104 21.11 2.85 -9.78
N PHE A 105 21.07 3.58 -8.66
CA PHE A 105 22.07 4.57 -8.28
C PHE A 105 22.60 4.29 -6.86
N PRO A 106 23.29 3.16 -6.64
CA PRO A 106 23.72 2.72 -5.31
C PRO A 106 24.72 3.69 -4.65
N TYR A 107 25.36 4.58 -5.42
CA TYR A 107 26.26 5.61 -4.88
C TYR A 107 25.52 6.80 -4.26
N LEU A 108 24.22 7.00 -4.58
CA LEU A 108 23.40 8.07 -4.02
C LEU A 108 22.66 7.66 -2.74
N TYR A 109 22.53 6.35 -2.49
CA TYR A 109 21.74 5.80 -1.39
C TYR A 109 22.56 4.81 -0.57
N ARG A 110 22.54 4.96 0.76
CA ARG A 110 23.04 3.90 1.64
C ARG A 110 22.05 2.75 1.63
N SER A 111 22.41 1.67 0.96
CA SER A 111 21.76 0.37 1.11
C SER A 111 22.38 -0.39 2.28
N HIS A 112 21.57 -1.13 3.02
CA HIS A 112 22.10 -2.13 3.93
C HIS A 112 22.75 -3.28 3.15
N PRO A 113 23.84 -3.87 3.69
CA PRO A 113 24.50 -5.00 3.04
C PRO A 113 23.58 -6.22 2.97
N ASP A 114 23.79 -7.06 1.96
CA ASP A 114 22.97 -8.24 1.72
C ASP A 114 23.02 -9.26 2.86
N SER A 115 24.06 -9.20 3.70
CA SER A 115 24.16 -9.98 4.95
C SER A 115 23.01 -9.70 5.91
N ASP A 116 22.46 -8.49 5.89
CA ASP A 116 21.45 -8.02 6.83
C ASP A 116 20.03 -8.37 6.34
N PHE A 117 19.88 -8.69 5.05
CA PHE A 117 18.60 -8.94 4.38
C PHE A 117 18.62 -10.30 3.66
N PRO A 118 18.23 -11.39 4.34
CA PRO A 118 18.29 -12.73 3.77
C PRO A 118 17.39 -12.88 2.54
N LYS A 119 17.70 -13.86 1.70
CA LYS A 119 16.97 -14.17 0.47
C LYS A 119 15.48 -14.40 0.77
N GLY A 120 14.62 -13.49 0.29
CA GLY A 120 13.18 -13.49 0.59
C GLY A 120 12.68 -12.20 1.26
N TYR A 121 13.59 -11.36 1.77
CA TYR A 121 13.23 -10.03 2.27
C TYR A 121 12.78 -9.10 1.14
N PRO A 122 11.80 -8.21 1.37
CA PRO A 122 11.40 -7.21 0.38
C PRO A 122 12.59 -6.30 0.02
N GLN A 123 12.92 -6.19 -1.27
CA GLN A 123 14.06 -5.37 -1.74
C GLN A 123 13.98 -3.91 -1.28
N LEU A 124 12.77 -3.34 -1.24
CA LEU A 124 12.52 -1.98 -0.75
C LEU A 124 12.94 -1.77 0.71
N ALA A 125 13.00 -2.82 1.53
CA ALA A 125 13.42 -2.73 2.92
C ALA A 125 14.89 -2.29 3.06
N ARG A 126 15.74 -2.61 2.08
CA ARG A 126 17.17 -2.19 2.04
C ARG A 126 17.34 -0.67 2.11
N TYR A 127 16.34 0.07 1.62
CA TYR A 127 16.34 1.53 1.49
C TYR A 127 15.37 2.23 2.46
N ALA A 128 14.56 1.47 3.20
CA ALA A 128 13.50 2.03 4.04
C ALA A 128 14.00 2.58 5.39
N GLY A 129 15.31 2.48 5.68
CA GLY A 129 15.89 2.86 6.98
C GLY A 129 15.35 2.00 8.14
N VAL A 130 14.78 0.84 7.82
CA VAL A 130 14.25 -0.12 8.79
C VAL A 130 15.42 -1.00 9.22
N GLU A 131 15.69 -1.05 10.53
CA GLU A 131 16.70 -1.97 11.03
C GLU A 131 16.28 -3.42 10.77
N PRO A 132 17.21 -4.31 10.41
CA PRO A 132 16.94 -5.74 10.27
C PRO A 132 16.54 -6.31 11.62
N ARG A 133 15.24 -6.24 11.96
CA ARG A 133 14.69 -6.95 13.12
C ARG A 133 14.39 -8.39 12.70
N GLU A 134 14.80 -9.31 13.56
CA GLU A 134 14.56 -10.74 13.44
C GLU A 134 13.08 -11.04 13.13
N VAL A 135 12.81 -11.40 11.87
CA VAL A 135 11.53 -12.00 11.46
C VAL A 135 11.64 -13.49 11.78
N TYR A 136 11.72 -13.83 13.07
CA TYR A 136 11.68 -15.22 13.54
C TYR A 136 10.36 -15.61 14.19
N LEU A 137 9.36 -14.72 14.26
CA LEU A 137 8.05 -15.06 14.83
C LEU A 137 6.90 -14.34 14.10
N MET A 138 6.46 -14.94 12.99
CA MET A 138 5.05 -14.92 12.56
C MET A 138 4.74 -16.19 11.76
#